data_AF-A0A7Y5JJV8-F1
#
_entry.id   AF-A0A7Y5JJV8-F1
#
_cell.length_a   1.000
_cell.length_b   1.000
_cell.length_c   1.000
_cell.angle_alpha   90.00
_cell.angle_beta   90.00
_cell.angle_gamma   90.00
#
_symmetry.space_group_name_H-M   'P 1'
#
loop_
_entity.id
_entity.type
_entity.pdbx_description
1 polymer ?
#
loop_
_entity_poly.entity_id
_entity_poly.type
_entity_poly.pdbx_seq_one_letter_code
_entity_poly.pdbx_strand_id
1 'polypeptide(L)'
;MLHTLKVRTGEAKAEVQISLRPDDPNARWNPRQKTNAAGEVLFEGLPAGSYLVQRGSERMPVKVPDSLDVLFSPVVFNAMKVTINNENGYGAQVGFMNDDLIISVNGTEFKNERQMKASMEALADEATIKLGVLRNGSTLVIEVEPARFFKREGGADFRPATR
;
A
#
# COMPACT_ATOMS: atom_id res chain seq x y z
N MET A 1 9.95 15.42 20.90
CA MET A 1 8.58 15.41 21.46
C MET A 1 7.99 14.03 21.21
N LEU A 2 7.22 13.49 22.15
CA LEU A 2 6.54 12.20 21.98
C LEU A 2 5.05 12.44 21.76
N HIS A 3 4.43 11.58 20.95
CA HIS A 3 3.04 11.70 20.52
C HIS A 3 2.23 10.48 20.98
N THR A 4 0.92 10.65 20.97
CA THR A 4 -0.04 9.55 21.19
C THR A 4 -0.89 9.40 19.94
N LEU A 5 -0.87 8.21 19.34
CA LEU A 5 -1.75 7.83 18.24
C LEU A 5 -2.96 7.10 18.80
N LYS A 6 -4.15 7.58 18.48
CA LYS A 6 -5.42 6.89 18.72
C LYS A 6 -5.88 6.21 17.44
N VAL A 7 -6.14 4.91 17.53
CA VAL A 7 -6.69 4.08 16.45
C VAL A 7 -8.09 3.62 16.86
N ARG A 8 -9.10 4.03 16.11
CA ARG A 8 -10.48 3.57 16.23
C ARG A 8 -10.68 2.35 15.35
N THR A 9 -11.27 1.28 15.84
CA THR A 9 -11.56 0.07 15.03
C THR A 9 -13.03 -0.03 14.64
N GLY A 10 -13.94 0.58 15.40
CA GLY A 10 -15.38 0.34 15.27
C GLY A 10 -15.83 -1.01 15.84
N GLU A 11 -14.93 -1.75 16.50
CA GLU A 11 -15.15 -3.09 17.05
C GLU A 11 -15.20 -3.05 18.58
N ALA A 12 -15.85 -4.03 19.19
CA ALA A 12 -15.83 -4.18 20.65
C ALA A 12 -14.43 -4.55 21.14
N LYS A 13 -14.03 -4.06 22.32
CA LYS A 13 -12.69 -4.25 22.92
C LYS A 13 -12.15 -5.69 22.84
N ALA A 14 -13.01 -6.70 23.02
CA ALA A 14 -12.60 -8.11 23.05
C ALA A 14 -12.08 -8.62 21.70
N GLU A 15 -12.44 -7.97 20.59
CA GLU A 15 -12.09 -8.38 19.22
C GLU A 15 -10.90 -7.59 18.66
N VAL A 16 -10.43 -6.57 19.38
CA VAL A 16 -9.40 -5.65 18.93
C VAL A 16 -8.01 -6.29 18.98
N GLN A 17 -7.53 -6.75 17.83
CA GLN A 17 -6.17 -7.25 17.61
C GLN A 17 -5.34 -6.29 16.77
N ILE A 18 -5.16 -5.06 17.26
CA ILE A 18 -4.35 -4.04 16.59
C ILE A 18 -2.96 -3.98 17.22
N SER A 19 -1.93 -3.90 16.39
CA SER A 19 -0.57 -3.59 16.80
C SER A 19 -0.02 -2.42 15.97
N LEU A 20 1.08 -1.84 16.45
CA LEU A 20 1.81 -0.77 15.77
C LEU A 20 3.28 -1.14 15.69
N ARG A 21 3.89 -0.93 14.52
CA ARG A 21 5.33 -1.04 14.33
C ARG A 21 5.87 0.14 13.54
N PRO A 22 7.14 0.53 13.73
CA PRO A 22 7.82 1.41 12.79
C PRO A 22 7.78 0.83 11.37
N ASP A 23 7.69 1.70 10.36
CA ASP A 23 7.80 1.32 8.95
C ASP A 23 9.27 1.09 8.52
N ASP A 24 10.22 1.52 9.36
CA ASP A 24 11.64 1.16 9.23
C ASP A 24 11.91 -0.21 9.89
N PRO A 25 12.34 -1.24 9.14
CA PRO A 25 12.60 -2.57 9.69
C PRO A 25 13.76 -2.61 10.70
N ASN A 26 14.62 -1.59 10.73
CA ASN A 26 15.72 -1.49 11.69
C ASN A 26 15.35 -0.71 12.95
N ALA A 27 14.23 0.03 12.91
CA ALA A 27 13.77 0.81 14.05
C ALA A 27 13.20 -0.12 15.13
N ARG A 28 13.84 -0.13 16.30
CA ARG A 28 13.36 -0.84 17.48
C ARG A 28 12.62 0.14 18.36
N TRP A 29 11.30 0.08 18.34
CA TRP A 29 10.46 0.85 19.24
C TRP A 29 9.27 0.02 19.73
N ASN A 30 9.08 -0.03 21.05
CA ASN A 30 7.96 -0.69 21.69
C ASN A 30 7.03 0.39 22.29
N PRO A 31 5.95 0.78 21.59
CA PRO A 31 5.01 1.74 22.14
C PRO A 31 4.23 1.15 23.30
N ARG A 32 3.81 2.00 24.24
CA ARG A 32 2.81 1.58 25.23
C ARG A 32 1.46 1.52 24.54
N GLN A 33 0.81 0.36 24.61
CA GLN A 33 -0.50 0.13 24.05
C GLN A 33 -1.56 0.03 25.15
N LYS A 34 -2.67 0.76 25.00
CA LYS A 34 -3.85 0.65 25.86
C LYS A 34 -5.11 0.54 24.99
N THR A 35 -6.01 -0.37 25.33
CA THR A 35 -7.32 -0.47 24.67
C THR A 35 -8.44 -0.09 25.64
N ASN A 36 -9.23 0.92 25.28
CA ASN A 36 -10.34 1.38 26.09
C ASN A 36 -11.62 0.52 25.89
N ALA A 37 -12.66 0.78 26.68
CA ALA A 37 -13.91 0.01 26.63
C ALA A 37 -14.66 0.12 25.29
N ALA A 38 -14.44 1.21 24.54
CA ALA A 38 -15.02 1.44 23.22
C ALA A 38 -14.24 0.76 22.08
N GLY A 39 -13.19 -0.02 22.40
CA GLY A 39 -12.35 -0.68 21.41
C GLY A 39 -11.31 0.23 20.73
N GLU A 40 -11.14 1.46 21.21
CA GLU A 40 -10.09 2.35 20.71
C GLU A 40 -8.73 1.96 21.32
N VAL A 41 -7.71 1.95 20.47
CA VAL A 41 -6.33 1.63 20.85
C VAL A 41 -5.49 2.90 20.88
N LEU A 42 -4.86 3.15 22.02
CA LEU A 42 -3.94 4.26 22.24
C LEU A 42 -2.51 3.71 22.22
N PHE A 43 -1.70 4.24 21.30
CA PHE A 43 -0.26 4.02 21.23
C PHE A 43 0.44 5.28 21.74
N GLU A 44 1.00 5.20 22.95
CA GLU A 44 1.65 6.33 23.62
C GLU A 44 3.17 6.29 23.45
N GLY A 45 3.78 7.47 23.46
CA GLY A 45 5.23 7.61 23.47
C GLY A 45 5.88 7.55 22.08
N LEU A 46 5.16 7.88 21.01
CA LEU A 46 5.66 7.74 19.65
C LEU A 46 6.57 8.92 19.26
N PRO A 47 7.82 8.67 18.83
CA PRO A 47 8.58 9.65 18.06
C PRO A 47 7.85 10.02 16.75
N ALA A 48 8.14 11.20 16.20
CA ALA A 48 7.72 11.52 14.84
C ALA A 48 8.34 10.53 13.84
N GLY A 49 7.54 10.06 12.88
CA GLY A 49 7.97 9.03 11.94
C GLY A 49 6.82 8.32 11.23
N SER A 50 7.18 7.38 10.37
CA SER A 50 6.25 6.51 9.65
C SER A 50 6.06 5.19 10.41
N TYR A 51 4.81 4.77 10.55
CA TYR A 51 4.40 3.57 11.26
C TYR A 51 3.40 2.77 10.44
N LEU A 52 3.30 1.47 10.75
CA LEU A 52 2.29 0.57 10.23
C LEU A 52 1.41 0.08 11.37
N VAL A 53 0.13 0.45 11.32
CA VAL A 53 -0.91 -0.18 12.15
C VAL A 53 -1.28 -1.50 11.50
N GLN A 54 -1.39 -2.59 12.27
CA GLN A 54 -1.63 -3.92 11.72
C GLN A 54 -2.76 -4.65 12.44
N ARG A 55 -3.49 -5.47 11.68
CA ARG A 55 -4.46 -6.48 12.17
C ARG A 55 -4.29 -7.77 11.38
N GLY A 56 -3.68 -8.79 11.97
CA GLY A 56 -3.29 -9.99 11.22
C GLY A 56 -2.38 -9.63 10.03
N SER A 57 -2.83 -9.91 8.80
CA SER A 57 -2.12 -9.54 7.57
C SER A 57 -2.44 -8.12 7.06
N GLU A 58 -3.50 -7.50 7.58
CA GLU A 58 -3.96 -6.17 7.18
C GLU A 58 -3.02 -5.10 7.72
N ARG A 59 -2.74 -4.07 6.92
CA ARG A 59 -1.79 -3.00 7.27
C ARG A 59 -2.35 -1.64 6.88
N MET A 60 -2.18 -0.64 7.74
CA MET A 60 -2.53 0.75 7.47
C MET A 60 -1.31 1.63 7.81
N PRO A 61 -0.69 2.28 6.81
CA PRO A 61 0.39 3.23 7.07
C PRO A 61 -0.16 4.50 7.73
N VAL A 62 0.59 5.00 8.70
CA VAL A 62 0.26 6.23 9.45
C VAL A 62 1.54 7.02 9.64
N LYS A 63 1.46 8.35 9.49
CA LYS A 63 2.57 9.25 9.75
C LYS A 63 2.28 10.07 11.00
N VAL A 64 3.20 10.05 11.96
CA VAL A 64 3.11 10.78 13.21
C VAL A 64 4.05 12.00 13.13
N PRO A 65 3.61 13.22 13.48
CA PRO A 65 2.30 13.57 14.06
C PRO A 65 1.21 13.96 13.05
N ASP A 66 1.45 13.85 11.75
CA ASP A 66 0.48 14.25 10.71
C ASP A 66 -0.91 13.63 10.91
N SER A 67 -0.97 12.41 11.46
CA SER A 67 -2.17 11.68 11.82
C SER A 67 -2.07 11.12 13.25
N LEU A 68 -2.86 11.65 14.18
CA LEU A 68 -2.89 11.21 15.60
C LEU A 68 -4.24 10.60 16.02
N ASP A 69 -5.29 10.76 15.22
CA ASP A 69 -6.60 10.15 15.43
C ASP A 69 -7.06 9.55 14.10
N VAL A 70 -7.00 8.22 14.00
CA VAL A 70 -7.28 7.50 12.76
C VAL A 70 -8.34 6.44 12.99
N LEU A 71 -9.21 6.26 11.99
CA LEU A 71 -10.03 5.05 11.87
C LEU A 71 -9.18 3.99 11.18
N PHE A 72 -9.09 2.78 11.77
CA PHE A 72 -8.40 1.66 11.16
C PHE A 72 -9.15 1.24 9.91
N SER A 73 -8.61 1.64 8.77
CA SER A 73 -9.04 1.26 7.44
C SER A 73 -7.84 0.66 6.74
N PRO A 74 -7.63 -0.67 6.83
CA PRO A 74 -6.44 -1.28 6.29
C PRO A 74 -6.36 -1.10 4.77
N VAL A 75 -5.14 -0.84 4.30
CA VAL A 75 -4.81 -0.98 2.89
C VAL A 75 -4.81 -2.48 2.60
N VAL A 76 -5.95 -2.99 2.14
CA VAL A 76 -6.01 -4.31 1.53
C VAL A 76 -5.31 -4.15 0.18
N PHE A 77 -4.03 -4.50 0.14
CA PHE A 77 -3.27 -4.39 -1.09
C PHE A 77 -3.93 -5.26 -2.16
N ASN A 78 -4.58 -4.62 -3.12
CA ASN A 78 -5.22 -5.25 -4.27
C ASN A 78 -4.97 -4.44 -5.56
N ALA A 79 -4.13 -3.40 -5.46
CA ALA A 79 -3.75 -2.56 -6.57
C ALA A 79 -2.34 -1.99 -6.37
N MET A 80 -1.64 -1.71 -7.48
CA MET A 80 -0.45 -0.86 -7.49
C MET A 80 -0.84 0.51 -8.05
N LYS A 81 -0.70 1.56 -7.23
CA LYS A 81 -0.89 2.93 -7.68
C LYS A 81 0.32 3.41 -8.47
N VAL A 82 0.06 3.96 -9.64
CA VAL A 82 1.08 4.51 -10.55
C VAL A 82 1.28 6.00 -10.29
N THR A 83 2.53 6.43 -10.31
CA THR A 83 2.93 7.83 -10.33
C THR A 83 3.93 8.02 -11.46
N ILE A 84 3.60 8.85 -12.44
CA ILE A 84 4.49 9.19 -13.54
C ILE A 84 5.45 10.27 -13.04
N ASN A 85 6.74 9.93 -12.98
CA ASN A 85 7.81 10.84 -12.54
C ASN A 85 8.63 11.39 -13.73
N ASN A 86 8.42 10.86 -14.94
CA ASN A 86 8.97 11.36 -16.18
C ASN A 86 7.95 11.21 -17.31
N GLU A 87 7.43 12.33 -17.82
CA GLU A 87 6.43 12.36 -18.90
C GLU A 87 6.96 11.82 -20.24
N ASN A 88 8.28 11.77 -20.42
CA ASN A 88 8.91 11.15 -21.59
C ASN A 88 9.36 9.71 -21.32
N GLY A 89 9.14 9.20 -20.10
CA GLY A 89 9.51 7.85 -19.69
C GLY A 89 8.58 6.79 -20.29
N TYR A 90 9.03 5.54 -20.23
CA TYR A 90 8.31 4.42 -20.84
C TYR A 90 6.86 4.28 -20.33
N GLY A 91 6.62 4.47 -19.04
CA GLY A 91 5.28 4.41 -18.45
C GLY A 91 4.31 5.41 -19.07
N ALA A 92 4.76 6.65 -19.30
CA ALA A 92 3.95 7.66 -19.98
C ALA A 92 3.75 7.32 -21.47
N GLN A 93 4.79 6.82 -22.16
CA GLN A 93 4.73 6.44 -23.58
C GLN A 93 3.70 5.33 -23.85
N VAL A 94 3.58 4.35 -22.96
CA VAL A 94 2.58 3.28 -23.07
C VAL A 94 1.21 3.68 -22.54
N GLY A 95 1.06 4.92 -22.06
CA GLY A 95 -0.23 5.52 -21.75
C GLY A 95 -0.68 5.41 -20.30
N PHE A 96 0.20 5.12 -19.35
CA PHE A 96 -0.13 5.26 -17.92
C PHE A 96 -0.29 6.74 -17.55
N MET A 97 -1.14 6.97 -16.55
CA MET A 97 -1.42 8.28 -15.98
C MET A 97 -1.19 8.24 -14.47
N ASN A 98 -1.01 9.43 -13.89
CA ASN A 98 -1.02 9.57 -12.43
C ASN A 98 -2.34 9.05 -11.86
N ASP A 99 -2.24 8.39 -10.71
CA ASP A 99 -3.37 7.79 -9.97
C ASP A 99 -4.02 6.57 -10.64
N ASP A 100 -3.47 6.07 -11.75
CA ASP A 100 -3.85 4.75 -12.26
C ASP A 100 -3.63 3.66 -11.21
N LEU A 101 -4.56 2.72 -11.14
CA LEU A 101 -4.45 1.55 -10.28
C LEU A 101 -4.29 0.30 -11.15
N ILE A 102 -3.11 -0.30 -11.16
CA ILE A 102 -2.91 -1.62 -11.77
C ILE A 102 -3.57 -2.66 -10.86
N ILE A 103 -4.47 -3.47 -11.41
CA ILE A 103 -5.30 -4.44 -10.65
C ILE A 103 -5.20 -5.87 -11.18
N SER A 104 -4.66 -6.08 -12.38
CA SER A 104 -4.44 -7.42 -12.94
C SER A 104 -3.22 -7.47 -13.85
N VAL A 105 -2.71 -8.69 -14.03
CA VAL A 105 -1.65 -9.00 -14.99
C VAL A 105 -2.12 -10.18 -15.86
N ASN A 106 -2.04 -10.02 -17.19
CA ASN A 106 -2.56 -10.97 -18.18
C ASN A 106 -4.01 -11.43 -17.88
N GLY A 107 -4.86 -10.49 -17.46
CA GLY A 107 -6.26 -10.76 -17.11
C GLY A 107 -6.49 -11.43 -15.75
N THR A 108 -5.44 -11.76 -15.01
CA THR A 108 -5.54 -12.33 -13.66
C THR A 108 -5.44 -11.22 -12.61
N GLU A 109 -6.52 -10.98 -11.87
CA GLU A 109 -6.51 -10.05 -10.73
C GLU A 109 -5.62 -10.58 -9.59
N PHE A 110 -4.91 -9.68 -8.92
CA PHE A 110 -4.20 -10.00 -7.68
C PHE A 110 -4.92 -9.37 -6.49
N LYS A 111 -5.05 -10.14 -5.41
CA LYS A 111 -5.76 -9.74 -4.18
C LYS A 111 -4.84 -9.44 -3.01
N ASN A 112 -3.54 -9.63 -3.20
CA ASN A 112 -2.49 -9.43 -2.20
C ASN A 112 -1.10 -9.42 -2.87
N GLU A 113 -0.09 -9.03 -2.09
CA GLU A 113 1.28 -8.83 -2.55
C GLU A 113 1.91 -10.15 -3.02
N ARG A 114 1.55 -11.25 -2.36
CA ARG A 114 2.01 -12.59 -2.75
C ARG A 114 1.54 -12.97 -4.15
N GLN A 115 0.26 -12.73 -4.46
CA GLN A 115 -0.29 -12.99 -5.80
C GLN A 115 0.33 -12.08 -6.84
N MET A 116 0.48 -10.78 -6.55
CA MET A 116 1.13 -9.85 -7.47
C MET A 116 2.58 -10.27 -7.77
N LYS A 117 3.36 -10.58 -6.73
CA LYS A 117 4.75 -11.04 -6.87
C LYS A 117 4.82 -12.33 -7.69
N ALA A 118 3.97 -13.31 -7.41
CA ALA A 118 3.90 -14.55 -8.17
C ALA A 118 3.56 -14.30 -9.65
N SER A 119 2.61 -13.40 -9.93
CA SER A 119 2.28 -13.00 -11.31
C SER A 119 3.46 -12.33 -12.02
N MET A 120 4.19 -11.44 -11.36
CA MET A 120 5.35 -10.78 -11.95
C MET A 120 6.52 -11.76 -12.18
N GLU A 121 6.79 -12.64 -11.23
CA GLU A 121 7.83 -13.67 -11.36
C GLU A 121 7.54 -14.64 -12.51
N ALA A 122 6.29 -15.08 -12.66
CA ALA A 122 5.88 -15.98 -13.74
C ALA A 122 6.01 -15.35 -15.14
N LEU A 123 6.12 -14.03 -15.23
CA LEU A 123 6.11 -13.27 -16.47
C LEU A 123 7.39 -12.45 -16.68
N ALA A 124 8.44 -12.72 -15.89
CA ALA A 124 9.68 -11.96 -15.93
C ALA A 124 10.41 -12.04 -17.28
N ASP A 125 10.27 -13.18 -17.97
CA ASP A 125 10.91 -13.45 -19.28
C ASP A 125 9.99 -13.16 -20.48
N GLU A 126 8.75 -12.72 -20.22
CA GLU A 126 7.82 -12.38 -21.30
C GLU A 126 8.23 -11.08 -21.99
N ALA A 127 8.18 -11.08 -23.32
CA ALA A 127 8.46 -9.88 -24.11
C ALA A 127 7.41 -8.79 -23.87
N THR A 128 6.16 -9.17 -23.62
CA THR A 128 5.05 -8.25 -23.40
C THR A 128 4.04 -8.85 -22.43
N ILE A 129 3.51 -8.03 -21.52
CA ILE A 129 2.41 -8.38 -20.61
C ILE A 129 1.28 -7.36 -20.73
N LYS A 130 0.06 -7.80 -20.42
CA LYS A 130 -1.15 -6.96 -20.35
C LYS A 130 -1.44 -6.59 -18.90
N LEU A 131 -1.36 -5.31 -18.56
CA LEU A 131 -1.74 -4.80 -17.25
C LEU A 131 -3.18 -4.28 -17.31
N GLY A 132 -4.06 -4.83 -16.49
CA GLY A 132 -5.39 -4.26 -16.30
C GLY A 132 -5.31 -3.10 -15.32
N VAL A 133 -5.80 -1.94 -15.75
CA VAL A 133 -5.69 -0.66 -15.06
C VAL A 133 -7.09 -0.11 -14.79
N LEU A 134 -7.36 0.24 -13.55
CA LEU A 134 -8.53 1.02 -13.16
C LEU A 134 -8.17 2.52 -13.22
N ARG A 135 -8.87 3.25 -14.08
CA ARG A 135 -8.73 4.69 -14.28
C ARG A 135 -10.11 5.33 -14.24
N ASN A 136 -10.31 6.29 -13.34
CA ASN A 136 -11.58 7.02 -13.19
C ASN A 136 -12.81 6.09 -13.09
N GLY A 137 -12.68 4.96 -12.39
CA GLY A 137 -13.75 3.97 -12.23
C GLY A 137 -13.96 3.00 -13.40
N SER A 138 -13.22 3.16 -14.51
CA SER A 138 -13.28 2.26 -15.68
C SER A 138 -12.01 1.42 -15.80
N THR A 139 -12.16 0.16 -16.21
CA THR A 139 -11.00 -0.72 -16.47
C THR A 139 -10.58 -0.64 -17.93
N LEU A 140 -9.28 -0.49 -18.15
CA LEU A 140 -8.63 -0.56 -19.46
C LEU A 140 -7.40 -1.48 -19.37
N VAL A 141 -6.88 -1.89 -20.52
CA VAL A 141 -5.68 -2.74 -20.60
C VAL A 141 -4.54 -1.94 -21.22
N ILE A 142 -3.38 -1.95 -20.58
CA ILE A 142 -2.14 -1.39 -21.11
C ILE A 142 -1.14 -2.52 -21.34
N GLU A 143 -0.61 -2.61 -22.55
CA GLU A 143 0.46 -3.56 -22.89
C GLU A 143 1.82 -2.94 -22.61
N VAL A 144 2.68 -3.69 -21.91
CA VAL A 144 4.02 -3.23 -21.54
C VAL A 144 5.07 -4.31 -21.74
N GLU A 145 6.29 -3.89 -22.00
CA GLU A 145 7.50 -4.71 -21.91
C GLU A 145 7.98 -4.70 -20.44
N PRO A 146 7.90 -5.83 -19.71
CA PRO A 146 8.29 -5.90 -18.29
C PRO A 146 9.73 -5.41 -18.07
N ALA A 147 10.63 -5.79 -18.98
CA ALA A 147 12.05 -5.43 -18.94
C ALA A 147 12.33 -3.93 -19.05
N ARG A 148 11.37 -3.11 -19.50
CA ARG A 148 11.47 -1.65 -19.53
C ARG A 148 10.64 -1.01 -18.42
N PHE A 149 9.47 -1.57 -18.14
CA PHE A 149 8.49 -0.98 -17.23
C PHE A 149 8.93 -1.00 -15.76
N PHE A 150 9.56 -2.08 -15.30
CA PHE A 150 9.97 -2.21 -13.89
C PHE A 150 11.41 -1.74 -13.63
N LYS A 151 12.10 -1.21 -14.64
CA LYS A 151 13.40 -0.57 -14.45
C LYS A 151 13.22 0.83 -13.87
N ARG A 152 14.22 1.28 -13.11
CA ARG A 152 14.30 2.66 -12.58
C ARG A 152 14.13 3.75 -13.65
N GLU A 153 14.53 3.45 -14.89
CA GLU A 153 14.42 4.35 -16.04
C GLU A 153 13.04 4.35 -16.71
N GLY A 154 12.12 3.49 -16.24
CA GLY A 154 10.76 3.36 -16.78
C GLY A 154 9.90 4.61 -16.62
N GLY A 155 10.31 5.58 -15.80
CA GLY A 155 9.62 6.86 -15.62
C GLY A 155 8.31 6.78 -14.84
N ALA A 156 8.10 5.67 -14.13
CA ALA A 156 6.95 5.42 -13.27
C ALA A 156 7.38 4.83 -11.94
N ASP A 157 6.80 5.35 -10.86
CA ASP A 157 6.89 4.79 -9.51
C ASP A 157 5.59 4.06 -9.18
N PHE A 158 5.72 3.00 -8.36
CA PHE A 158 4.60 2.16 -7.99
C PHE A 158 4.52 2.02 -6.48
N ARG A 159 3.32 2.20 -5.92
CA ARG A 159 3.09 2.01 -4.49
C ARG A 159 1.90 1.08 -4.24
N PRO A 160 1.98 0.23 -3.20
CA PRO A 160 0.83 -0.51 -2.70
C PRO A 160 -0.40 0.38 -2.50
N ALA A 161 -1.55 -0.06 -3.00
CA ALA A 161 -2.81 0.66 -2.92
C ALA A 161 -4.01 -0.29 -2.75
N THR A 162 -5.15 0.33 -2.51
CA THR A 162 -6.47 -0.32 -2.48
C THR A 162 -7.37 0.37 -3.50
N ARG A 163 -8.05 -0.41 -4.35
CA ARG A 163 -9.08 0.06 -5.30
C ARG A 163 -10.40 0.39 -4.61
#